data_AF-A0A936M913-F1
#
_entry.id   AF-A0A936M913-F1
#
_cell.length_a   1.000
_cell.length_b   1.000
_cell.length_c   1.000
_cell.angle_alpha   90.00
_cell.angle_beta   90.00
_cell.angle_gamma   90.00
#
_symmetry.space_group_name_H-M   'P 1'
#
loop_
_entity.id
_entity.type
_entity.pdbx_description
1 polymer ?
#
loop_
_entity_poly.entity_id
_entity_poly.type
_entity_poly.pdbx_seq_one_letter_code
_entity_poly.pdbx_strand_id
1 'polypeptide(L)'
;MFLIPIIWRFVLIAVCFIAGIGLNVAYGFWYGFPFYLFGIFLAVGYVLMGTLQSAAMKLQEGDYKGAEKQLAYTYFPKALLKPFRSNFYMLKSAIAMQNKDTATANKYMALAEQTGFQSDDERAISYLQQAGTAVNTGNWVKAQTMLKNLKSLDVKEDMVKQQIKQVELAIRNKGNYTAANRAQAAKMGSKRRRPPQR
;
A
#
# COMPACT_ATOMS: atom_id res chain seq x y z
N MET A 1 -17.34 -4.96 -3.62
CA MET A 1 -16.21 -4.89 -4.57
C MET A 1 -16.44 -5.84 -5.73
N PHE A 2 -16.72 -5.34 -6.93
CA PHE A 2 -16.66 -6.19 -8.12
C PHE A 2 -15.19 -6.46 -8.42
N LEU A 3 -14.73 -7.66 -8.08
CA LEU A 3 -13.53 -8.25 -8.66
C LEU A 3 -13.80 -8.36 -10.16
N ILE A 4 -13.51 -7.31 -10.94
CA ILE A 4 -13.40 -7.45 -12.39
C ILE A 4 -12.19 -8.36 -12.56
N PRO A 5 -12.37 -9.64 -12.94
CA PRO A 5 -11.25 -10.56 -12.98
C PRO A 5 -10.24 -10.01 -14.00
N ILE A 6 -8.96 -10.16 -13.66
CA ILE A 6 -7.80 -9.77 -14.47
C ILE A 6 -7.96 -10.15 -15.96
N ILE A 7 -8.74 -11.19 -16.24
CA ILE A 7 -9.16 -11.70 -17.55
C ILE A 7 -9.87 -10.65 -18.41
N TRP A 8 -10.87 -9.90 -17.91
CA TRP A 8 -11.57 -8.88 -18.72
C TRP A 8 -10.65 -7.73 -19.13
N ARG A 9 -9.58 -7.50 -18.35
CA ARG A 9 -8.58 -6.49 -18.65
C ARG A 9 -7.60 -6.94 -19.75
N PHE A 10 -7.22 -8.22 -19.76
CA PHE A 10 -6.50 -8.82 -20.89
C PHE A 10 -7.35 -8.90 -22.17
N VAL A 11 -8.65 -9.18 -22.04
CA VAL A 11 -9.60 -9.15 -23.15
C VAL A 11 -9.71 -7.75 -23.76
N LEU A 12 -9.71 -6.68 -22.96
CA LEU A 12 -9.76 -5.31 -23.47
C LEU A 12 -8.50 -4.95 -24.30
N ILE A 13 -7.32 -5.38 -23.85
CA ILE A 13 -6.06 -5.21 -24.59
C ILE A 13 -6.12 -6.02 -25.90
N ALA A 14 -6.59 -7.26 -25.86
CA ALA A 14 -6.77 -8.09 -27.06
C ALA A 14 -7.75 -7.46 -28.05
N VAL A 15 -8.87 -6.90 -27.58
CA VAL A 15 -9.85 -6.18 -28.41
C VAL A 15 -9.25 -4.92 -29.04
N CYS A 16 -8.41 -4.15 -28.33
CA CYS A 16 -7.70 -3.01 -28.92
C CYS A 16 -6.70 -3.43 -30.01
N PHE A 17 -5.99 -4.55 -29.83
CA PHE A 17 -5.10 -5.09 -30.86
C PHE A 17 -5.88 -5.64 -32.07
N ILE A 18 -7.01 -6.31 -31.85
CA ILE A 18 -7.90 -6.80 -32.92
C ILE A 18 -8.53 -5.62 -33.69
N ALA A 19 -8.96 -4.56 -33.00
CA ALA A 19 -9.46 -3.34 -33.62
C ALA A 19 -8.36 -2.62 -34.42
N GLY A 20 -7.14 -2.57 -33.91
CA GLY A 20 -5.97 -2.05 -34.63
C GLY A 20 -5.65 -2.84 -35.90
N ILE A 21 -5.76 -4.19 -35.85
CA ILE A 21 -5.61 -5.06 -37.03
C ILE A 21 -6.73 -4.82 -38.04
N GLY A 22 -7.98 -4.69 -37.60
CA GLY A 22 -9.12 -4.39 -38.47
C GLY A 22 -8.99 -3.04 -39.20
N LEU A 23 -8.55 -1.99 -38.50
CA LEU A 23 -8.30 -0.67 -39.08
C LEU A 23 -7.09 -0.66 -40.04
N ASN A 24 -6.06 -1.46 -39.76
CA ASN A 24 -4.90 -1.61 -40.63
C ASN A 24 -5.27 -2.28 -41.97
N VAL A 25 -6.14 -3.30 -41.94
CA VAL A 25 -6.61 -3.98 -43.15
C VAL A 25 -7.53 -3.10 -44.00
N ALA A 26 -8.33 -2.23 -43.38
CA ALA A 26 -9.30 -1.38 -44.09
C ALA A 26 -8.73 -0.05 -44.61
N TYR A 27 -7.82 0.59 -43.87
CA TYR A 27 -7.33 1.96 -44.16
C TYR A 27 -5.80 2.07 -44.26
N GLY A 28 -5.09 0.94 -44.19
CA GLY A 28 -3.64 0.86 -44.31
C GLY A 28 -2.88 1.13 -43.00
N PHE A 29 -1.58 0.84 -43.04
CA PHE A 29 -0.67 0.93 -41.89
C PHE A 29 -0.68 2.29 -41.18
N TRP A 30 -0.83 3.38 -41.94
CA TRP A 30 -0.80 4.75 -41.40
C TRP A 30 -1.97 5.08 -40.47
N TYR A 31 -3.14 4.48 -40.66
CA TYR A 31 -4.30 4.65 -39.76
C TYR A 31 -4.27 3.68 -38.58
N GLY A 32 -3.64 2.51 -38.73
CA GLY A 32 -3.45 1.55 -37.64
C GLY A 32 -2.33 1.95 -36.67
N PHE A 33 -1.28 2.63 -37.15
CA PHE A 33 -0.09 2.98 -36.36
C PHE A 33 -0.41 3.79 -35.08
N PRO A 34 -1.24 4.85 -35.10
CA PRO A 34 -1.65 5.54 -33.88
C PRO A 34 -2.38 4.62 -32.90
N PHE A 35 -3.21 3.68 -33.38
CA PHE A 35 -3.93 2.72 -32.55
C PHE A 35 -3.00 1.70 -31.88
N TYR A 36 -1.97 1.23 -32.58
CA TYR A 36 -0.95 0.36 -31.98
C TYR A 36 -0.06 1.11 -30.98
N LEU A 37 0.35 2.34 -31.29
CA LEU A 37 1.13 3.15 -30.36
C LEU A 37 0.33 3.46 -29.09
N PHE A 38 -0.94 3.84 -29.25
CA PHE A 38 -1.84 4.09 -28.13
C PHE A 38 -2.14 2.81 -27.35
N GLY A 39 -2.33 1.67 -28.03
CA GLY A 39 -2.52 0.36 -27.42
C GLY A 39 -1.31 -0.12 -26.62
N ILE A 40 -0.09 0.07 -27.14
CA ILE A 40 1.16 -0.24 -26.43
C ILE A 40 1.33 0.70 -25.23
N PHE A 41 1.06 1.99 -25.39
CA PHE A 41 1.12 2.96 -24.30
C PHE A 41 0.13 2.61 -23.17
N LEU A 42 -1.10 2.23 -23.52
CA LEU A 42 -2.11 1.75 -22.58
C LEU A 42 -1.69 0.42 -21.93
N ALA A 43 -1.13 -0.51 -22.70
CA ALA A 43 -0.66 -1.80 -22.19
C ALA A 43 0.49 -1.61 -21.19
N VAL A 44 1.46 -0.73 -21.47
CA VAL A 44 2.54 -0.41 -20.54
C VAL A 44 1.98 0.22 -19.27
N GLY A 45 1.14 1.26 -19.39
CA GLY A 45 0.49 1.88 -18.22
C GLY A 45 -0.34 0.89 -17.40
N TYR A 46 -0.98 -0.06 -18.07
CA TYR A 46 -1.82 -1.09 -17.47
C TYR A 46 -1.02 -2.18 -16.74
N VAL A 47 0.03 -2.71 -17.37
CA VAL A 47 0.93 -3.71 -16.76
C VAL A 47 1.62 -3.13 -15.53
N LEU A 48 1.96 -1.85 -15.56
CA LEU A 48 2.60 -1.17 -14.44
C LEU A 48 1.65 -0.98 -13.26
N MET A 49 0.38 -0.64 -13.51
CA MET A 49 -0.67 -0.62 -12.47
C MET A 49 -0.95 -2.04 -11.92
N GLY A 50 -1.07 -3.03 -12.83
CA GLY A 50 -1.37 -4.41 -12.47
C GLY A 50 -0.26 -5.09 -11.65
N THR A 51 1.00 -4.80 -11.93
CA THR A 51 2.15 -5.33 -11.16
C THR A 51 2.19 -4.79 -9.73
N LEU A 52 1.92 -3.50 -9.52
CA LEU A 52 1.80 -2.93 -8.17
C LEU A 52 0.60 -3.51 -7.41
N GLN A 53 -0.56 -3.65 -8.07
CA GLN A 53 -1.75 -4.21 -7.45
C GLN A 53 -1.57 -5.69 -7.06
N SER A 54 -0.91 -6.48 -7.90
CA SER A 54 -0.60 -7.88 -7.58
C SER A 54 0.45 -8.01 -6.46
N ALA A 55 1.42 -7.11 -6.37
CA ALA A 55 2.34 -7.05 -5.22
C ALA A 55 1.61 -6.73 -3.91
N ALA A 56 0.64 -5.81 -3.95
CA ALA A 56 -0.22 -5.49 -2.81
C ALA A 56 -1.08 -6.70 -2.37
N MET A 57 -1.63 -7.46 -3.33
CA MET A 57 -2.38 -8.70 -3.03
C MET A 57 -1.50 -9.75 -2.37
N LYS A 58 -0.28 -9.99 -2.89
CA LYS A 58 0.66 -10.93 -2.24
C LYS A 58 1.05 -10.51 -0.84
N LEU A 59 1.17 -9.20 -0.59
CA LEU A 59 1.40 -8.67 0.74
C LEU A 59 0.23 -8.95 1.69
N GLN A 60 -1.02 -8.84 1.21
CA GLN A 60 -2.23 -9.18 1.97
C GLN A 60 -2.34 -10.68 2.25
N GLU A 61 -1.92 -11.52 1.30
CA GLU A 61 -1.87 -12.98 1.44
C GLU A 61 -0.73 -13.47 2.35
N GLY A 62 0.16 -12.56 2.78
CA GLY A 62 1.30 -12.87 3.63
C GLY A 62 2.54 -13.40 2.89
N ASP A 63 2.56 -13.37 1.56
CA ASP A 63 3.73 -13.69 0.75
C ASP A 63 4.61 -12.45 0.52
N TYR A 64 5.33 -12.07 1.57
CA TYR A 64 6.23 -10.92 1.57
C TYR A 64 7.43 -11.11 0.64
N LYS A 65 7.93 -12.35 0.49
CA LYS A 65 9.06 -12.66 -0.40
C LYS A 65 8.64 -12.58 -1.87
N GLY A 66 7.45 -13.05 -2.20
CA GLY A 66 6.85 -12.92 -3.54
C GLY A 66 6.59 -11.47 -3.90
N ALA A 67 6.09 -10.67 -2.96
CA ALA A 67 5.88 -9.23 -3.13
C ALA A 67 7.20 -8.47 -3.34
N GLU A 68 8.24 -8.78 -2.56
CA GLU A 68 9.56 -8.16 -2.71
C GLU A 68 10.21 -8.48 -4.07
N LYS A 69 10.12 -9.73 -4.54
CA LYS A 69 10.58 -10.12 -5.88
C LYS A 69 9.82 -9.36 -6.97
N GLN A 70 8.50 -9.24 -6.84
CA GLN A 70 7.69 -8.51 -7.81
C GLN A 70 8.04 -7.02 -7.87
N LEU A 71 8.28 -6.41 -6.71
CA LEU A 71 8.75 -5.03 -6.61
C LEU A 71 10.18 -4.85 -7.13
N ALA A 72 11.03 -5.88 -7.02
CA ALA A 72 12.38 -5.88 -7.57
C ALA A 72 12.40 -5.97 -9.11
N TYR A 73 11.40 -6.62 -9.73
CA TYR A 73 11.23 -6.62 -11.19
C TYR A 73 10.77 -5.27 -11.75
N THR A 74 10.27 -4.37 -10.90
CA THR A 74 9.98 -2.98 -11.28
C THR A 74 11.29 -2.19 -11.38
N TYR A 75 12.08 -2.46 -12.43
CA TYR A 75 13.42 -1.92 -12.69
C TYR A 75 13.50 -0.38 -12.79
N PHE A 76 12.37 0.34 -12.89
CA PHE A 76 12.34 1.79 -13.08
C PHE A 76 11.42 2.55 -12.12
N PRO A 77 11.77 2.71 -10.82
CA PRO A 77 11.03 3.60 -9.92
C PRO A 77 11.07 5.08 -10.37
N LYS A 78 12.05 5.47 -11.21
CA LYS A 78 12.21 6.84 -11.76
C LYS A 78 11.52 7.07 -13.11
N ALA A 79 11.18 6.04 -13.90
CA ALA A 79 10.36 6.24 -15.11
C ALA A 79 8.85 6.26 -14.81
N LEU A 80 8.47 5.91 -13.58
CA LEU A 80 7.10 5.94 -13.10
C LEU A 80 6.59 7.38 -12.98
N LEU A 81 5.38 7.63 -13.51
CA LEU A 81 4.57 8.80 -13.18
C LEU A 81 4.40 8.91 -11.65
N LYS A 82 4.37 10.14 -11.13
CA LYS A 82 4.23 10.48 -9.69
C LYS A 82 3.32 9.53 -8.87
N PRO A 83 2.09 9.18 -9.31
CA PRO A 83 1.21 8.23 -8.59
C PRO A 83 1.82 6.88 -8.28
N PHE A 84 2.49 6.27 -9.26
CA PHE A 84 3.00 4.93 -9.08
C PHE A 84 4.20 4.89 -8.11
N ARG A 85 4.90 6.02 -7.95
CA ARG A 85 6.01 6.13 -7.00
C ARG A 85 5.52 6.09 -5.55
N SER A 86 4.45 6.83 -5.24
CA SER A 86 3.81 6.84 -3.92
C SER A 86 3.43 5.43 -3.48
N ASN A 87 2.64 4.73 -4.31
CA ASN A 87 2.18 3.38 -4.01
C ASN A 87 3.36 2.36 -3.90
N PHE A 88 4.39 2.48 -4.74
CA PHE A 88 5.60 1.66 -4.63
C PHE A 88 6.32 1.85 -3.28
N TYR A 89 6.50 3.09 -2.82
CA TYR A 89 7.12 3.38 -1.53
C TYR A 89 6.25 2.93 -0.35
N MET A 90 4.93 3.03 -0.46
CA MET A 90 4.00 2.50 0.55
C MET A 90 4.09 0.98 0.69
N LEU A 91 4.16 0.25 -0.43
CA LEU A 91 4.35 -1.20 -0.41
C LEU A 91 5.70 -1.59 0.21
N LYS A 92 6.77 -0.87 -0.14
CA LYS A 92 8.08 -1.05 0.52
C LYS A 92 8.02 -0.75 2.02
N SER A 93 7.30 0.29 2.44
CA SER A 93 7.07 0.58 3.86
C SER A 93 6.38 -0.59 4.56
N ALA A 94 5.32 -1.15 3.96
CA ALA A 94 4.60 -2.28 4.53
C ALA A 94 5.47 -3.55 4.66
N ILE A 95 6.33 -3.83 3.66
CA ILE A 95 7.29 -4.94 3.73
C ILE A 95 8.33 -4.70 4.84
N ALA A 96 8.87 -3.49 4.94
CA ALA A 96 9.82 -3.14 5.99
C ALA A 96 9.20 -3.25 7.39
N MET A 97 7.94 -2.83 7.56
CA MET A 97 7.18 -3.03 8.80
C MET A 97 7.05 -4.50 9.17
N GLN A 98 6.76 -5.37 8.19
CA GLN A 98 6.71 -6.82 8.42
C GLN A 98 8.06 -7.39 8.85
N ASN A 99 9.14 -6.88 8.27
CA ASN A 99 10.51 -7.27 8.62
C ASN A 99 11.00 -6.67 9.95
N LYS A 100 10.11 -6.02 10.71
CA LYS A 100 10.39 -5.32 11.99
C LYS A 100 11.39 -4.17 11.85
N ASP A 101 11.63 -3.69 10.64
CA ASP A 101 12.49 -2.54 10.36
C ASP A 101 11.65 -1.27 10.26
N THR A 102 11.33 -0.71 11.42
CA THR A 102 10.53 0.51 11.53
C THR A 102 11.27 1.75 11.01
N ALA A 103 12.61 1.74 11.03
CA ALA A 103 13.42 2.86 10.57
C ALA A 103 13.36 2.99 9.05
N THR A 104 13.51 1.90 8.31
CA THR A 104 13.36 1.93 6.85
C THR A 104 11.91 2.09 6.43
N ALA A 105 10.96 1.51 7.15
CA ALA A 105 9.53 1.72 6.90
C ALA A 105 9.15 3.20 6.96
N ASN A 106 9.55 3.91 8.01
CA ASN A 106 9.27 5.34 8.16
C ASN A 106 9.95 6.18 7.08
N LYS A 107 11.17 5.81 6.65
CA LYS A 107 11.86 6.48 5.53
C LYS A 107 11.08 6.31 4.22
N TYR A 108 10.63 5.10 3.91
CA TYR A 108 9.85 4.86 2.69
C TYR A 108 8.47 5.54 2.75
N MET A 109 7.81 5.55 3.91
CA MET A 109 6.53 6.27 4.05
C MET A 109 6.71 7.79 3.89
N ALA A 110 7.78 8.37 4.44
CA ALA A 110 8.09 9.79 4.22
C ALA A 110 8.39 10.10 2.74
N LEU A 111 9.04 9.18 2.02
CA LEU A 111 9.24 9.31 0.57
C LEU A 111 7.90 9.25 -0.18
N ALA A 112 6.98 8.39 0.22
CA ALA A 112 5.63 8.33 -0.35
C ALA A 112 4.88 9.66 -0.16
N GLU A 113 4.95 10.22 1.06
CA GLU A 113 4.36 11.54 1.37
C GLU A 113 4.95 12.65 0.51
N GLN A 114 6.27 12.68 0.34
CA GLN A 114 6.96 13.67 -0.50
C GLN A 114 6.58 13.58 -1.98
N THR A 115 6.30 12.37 -2.48
CA THR A 115 5.83 12.19 -3.85
C THR A 115 4.40 12.67 -4.08
N GLY A 116 3.63 12.82 -2.99
CA GLY A 116 2.26 13.29 -2.99
C GLY A 116 1.26 12.15 -3.23
N PHE A 117 0.38 11.92 -2.26
CA PHE A 117 -0.68 10.93 -2.36
C PHE A 117 -1.74 11.32 -3.39
N GLN A 118 -2.03 10.38 -4.28
CA GLN A 118 -2.94 10.60 -5.41
C GLN A 118 -4.37 10.17 -5.10
N SER A 119 -4.55 9.22 -4.19
CA SER A 119 -5.86 8.81 -3.70
C SER A 119 -6.04 9.09 -2.21
N ASP A 120 -7.29 9.25 -1.80
CA ASP A 120 -7.66 9.36 -0.39
C ASP A 120 -7.39 8.06 0.37
N ASP A 121 -7.41 6.91 -0.31
CA ASP A 121 -6.99 5.62 0.24
C ASP A 121 -5.50 5.62 0.63
N GLU A 122 -4.62 6.18 -0.22
CA GLU A 122 -3.18 6.28 0.09
C GLU A 122 -2.93 7.15 1.32
N ARG A 123 -3.63 8.29 1.39
CA ARG A 123 -3.61 9.19 2.56
C ARG A 123 -4.09 8.48 3.81
N ALA A 124 -5.17 7.71 3.68
CA ALA A 124 -5.72 6.94 4.78
C ALA A 124 -4.73 5.88 5.29
N ILE A 125 -4.01 5.19 4.41
CA ILE A 125 -3.00 4.21 4.84
C ILE A 125 -1.85 4.89 5.61
N SER A 126 -1.36 6.06 5.18
CA SER A 126 -0.35 6.80 5.95
C SER A 126 -0.89 7.22 7.33
N TYR A 127 -2.08 7.84 7.38
CA TYR A 127 -2.68 8.24 8.65
C TYR A 127 -2.96 7.04 9.57
N LEU A 128 -3.32 5.88 9.01
CA LEU A 128 -3.48 4.64 9.76
C LEU A 128 -2.16 4.15 10.35
N GLN A 129 -1.07 4.18 9.59
CA GLN A 129 0.25 3.81 10.10
C GLN A 129 0.65 4.75 11.24
N GLN A 130 0.49 6.06 11.07
CA GLN A 130 0.78 7.05 12.09
C GLN A 130 -0.11 6.88 13.34
N ALA A 131 -1.40 6.62 13.15
CA ALA A 131 -2.33 6.34 14.24
C ALA A 131 -1.93 5.06 15.01
N GLY A 132 -1.57 3.99 14.30
CA GLY A 132 -1.05 2.76 14.90
C GLY A 132 0.23 3.00 15.70
N THR A 133 1.18 3.76 15.17
CA THR A 133 2.39 4.15 15.93
C THR A 133 2.05 5.01 17.14
N ALA A 134 1.11 5.95 17.02
CA ALA A 134 0.65 6.78 18.13
C ALA A 134 -0.03 5.96 19.23
N VAL A 135 -0.83 4.94 18.87
CA VAL A 135 -1.42 3.97 19.81
C VAL A 135 -0.32 3.19 20.54
N ASN A 136 0.68 2.68 19.81
CA ASN A 136 1.79 1.92 20.39
C ASN A 136 2.68 2.76 21.32
N THR A 137 2.86 4.04 21.01
CA THR A 137 3.63 4.99 21.84
C THR A 137 2.81 5.60 22.99
N GLY A 138 1.52 5.29 23.09
CA GLY A 138 0.61 5.84 24.10
C GLY A 138 0.23 7.30 23.86
N ASN A 139 0.51 7.85 22.67
CA ASN A 139 0.11 9.21 22.29
C ASN A 139 -1.33 9.24 21.76
N TRP A 140 -2.26 9.14 22.69
CA TRP A 140 -3.69 9.01 22.41
C TRP A 140 -4.36 10.25 21.80
N VAL A 141 -3.77 11.43 22.02
CA VAL A 141 -4.25 12.69 21.44
C VAL A 141 -3.94 12.70 19.95
N LYS A 142 -2.68 12.44 19.56
CA LYS A 142 -2.30 12.32 18.15
C LYS A 142 -3.11 11.22 17.45
N ALA A 143 -3.30 10.08 18.10
CA ALA A 143 -4.09 8.98 17.55
C ALA A 143 -5.55 9.37 17.25
N GLN A 144 -6.19 10.17 18.13
CA GLN A 144 -7.55 10.69 17.90
C GLN A 144 -7.60 11.74 16.78
N THR A 145 -6.62 12.64 16.72
CA THR A 145 -6.52 13.64 15.64
C THR A 145 -6.38 12.95 14.28
N MET A 146 -5.53 11.93 14.18
CA MET A 146 -5.36 11.17 12.93
C MET A 146 -6.63 10.38 12.57
N LEU A 147 -7.34 9.81 13.54
CA LEU A 147 -8.65 9.20 13.29
C LEU A 147 -9.69 10.19 12.77
N LYS A 148 -9.69 11.44 13.25
CA LYS A 148 -10.60 12.47 12.75
C LYS A 148 -10.31 12.77 11.28
N ASN A 149 -9.03 12.90 10.93
CA ASN A 149 -8.59 13.12 9.54
C ASN A 149 -8.90 11.91 8.64
N LEU A 150 -8.83 10.69 9.19
CA LEU A 150 -9.23 9.46 8.50
C LEU A 150 -10.70 9.42 8.13
N LYS A 151 -11.58 9.88 9.03
CA LYS A 151 -13.03 9.89 8.81
C LYS A 151 -13.48 10.93 7.79
N SER A 152 -12.68 11.95 7.52
CA SER A 152 -12.96 12.95 6.48
C SER A 152 -12.55 12.51 5.07
N LEU A 153 -11.80 11.41 4.93
CA LEU A 153 -11.34 10.90 3.63
C LEU A 153 -12.37 9.92 3.05
N ASP A 154 -12.60 9.99 1.73
CA ASP A 154 -13.46 9.02 1.02
C ASP A 154 -12.66 7.76 0.70
N VAL A 155 -12.59 6.85 1.68
CA VAL A 155 -11.90 5.57 1.55
C VAL A 155 -12.76 4.61 0.74
N LYS A 156 -12.23 4.12 -0.37
CA LYS A 156 -12.90 3.18 -1.27
C LYS A 156 -12.52 1.73 -0.99
N GLU A 157 -11.31 1.49 -0.50
CA GLU A 157 -10.85 0.14 -0.20
C GLU A 157 -11.46 -0.43 1.10
N ASP A 158 -12.12 -1.59 0.98
CA ASP A 158 -12.74 -2.30 2.09
C ASP A 158 -11.71 -2.73 3.14
N MET A 159 -10.50 -3.10 2.73
CA MET A 159 -9.40 -3.42 3.66
C MET A 159 -9.01 -2.21 4.51
N VAL A 160 -8.89 -1.02 3.91
CA VAL A 160 -8.54 0.21 4.63
C VAL A 160 -9.65 0.60 5.61
N LYS A 161 -10.93 0.45 5.21
CA LYS A 161 -12.07 0.63 6.12
C LYS A 161 -12.02 -0.31 7.32
N GLN A 162 -11.66 -1.58 7.10
CA GLN A 162 -11.51 -2.55 8.18
C GLN A 162 -10.38 -2.13 9.14
N GLN A 163 -9.24 -1.69 8.62
CA GLN A 163 -8.13 -1.21 9.45
C GLN A 163 -8.50 0.05 10.26
N ILE A 164 -9.25 1.00 9.69
CA ILE A 164 -9.78 2.17 10.43
C ILE A 164 -10.62 1.71 11.62
N LYS A 165 -11.53 0.74 11.42
CA LYS A 165 -12.35 0.19 12.51
C LYS A 165 -11.48 -0.45 13.60
N GLN A 166 -10.44 -1.20 13.23
CA GLN A 166 -9.55 -1.83 14.21
C GLN A 166 -8.80 -0.79 15.06
N VAL A 167 -8.26 0.26 14.41
CA VAL A 167 -7.58 1.36 15.10
C VAL A 167 -8.55 2.17 15.97
N GLU A 168 -9.78 2.40 15.49
CA GLU A 168 -10.83 3.05 16.28
C GLU A 168 -11.20 2.24 17.52
N LEU A 169 -11.36 0.93 17.39
CA LEU A 169 -11.60 0.04 18.53
C LEU A 169 -10.43 0.07 19.52
N ALA A 170 -9.18 0.10 19.03
CA ALA A 170 -8.00 0.21 19.89
C ALA A 170 -7.97 1.52 20.70
N ILE A 171 -8.38 2.62 20.07
CA ILE A 171 -8.45 3.94 20.67
C ILE A 171 -9.69 4.08 21.59
N ARG A 172 -10.77 3.34 21.34
CA ARG A 172 -11.90 3.27 22.29
C ARG A 172 -11.56 2.44 23.52
N ASN A 173 -10.86 1.32 23.31
CA ASN A 173 -10.43 0.39 24.37
C ASN A 173 -9.11 0.80 25.05
N LYS A 174 -8.75 2.08 24.99
CA LYS A 174 -7.54 2.69 25.56
C LYS A 174 -7.15 2.14 26.94
N GLY A 175 -8.14 1.96 27.82
CA GLY A 175 -7.95 1.44 29.19
C GLY A 175 -7.40 0.01 29.22
N ASN A 176 -7.81 -0.85 28.29
CA ASN A 176 -7.29 -2.22 28.18
C ASN A 176 -5.96 -2.28 27.43
N TYR A 177 -5.73 -1.40 26.46
CA TYR A 177 -4.46 -1.33 25.71
C TYR A 177 -3.28 -0.86 26.57
N THR A 178 -3.48 0.16 27.42
CA THR A 178 -2.46 0.57 28.41
C THR A 178 -2.24 -0.49 29.48
N ALA A 179 -3.27 -1.24 29.88
CA ALA A 179 -3.15 -2.35 30.82
C ALA A 179 -2.37 -3.54 30.21
N ALA A 180 -2.62 -3.88 28.94
CA ALA A 180 -1.90 -4.95 28.23
C ALA A 180 -0.42 -4.60 27.99
N ASN A 181 -0.12 -3.37 27.56
CA ASN A 181 1.27 -2.92 27.40
C ASN A 181 1.99 -2.79 28.75
N ARG A 182 1.30 -2.38 29.82
CA ARG A 182 1.86 -2.41 31.19
C ARG A 182 2.13 -3.84 31.66
N ALA A 183 1.25 -4.80 31.38
CA ALA A 183 1.48 -6.20 31.73
C ALA A 183 2.66 -6.82 30.96
N GLN A 184 2.83 -6.48 29.67
CA GLN A 184 4.01 -6.89 28.89
C GLN A 184 5.30 -6.22 29.38
N ALA A 185 5.26 -4.93 29.72
CA ALA A 185 6.40 -4.21 30.29
C ALA A 185 6.77 -4.74 31.69
N ALA A 186 5.80 -5.08 32.53
CA ALA A 186 6.02 -5.69 33.84
C ALA A 186 6.66 -7.09 33.74
N LYS A 187 6.27 -7.89 32.75
CA LYS A 187 6.92 -9.18 32.46
C LYS A 187 8.37 -9.04 31.97
N MET A 188 8.70 -7.95 31.27
CA MET A 188 10.09 -7.66 30.86
C MET A 188 10.94 -7.02 31.98
N GLY A 189 10.32 -6.26 32.90
CA GLY A 189 10.98 -5.64 34.04
C GLY A 189 11.42 -6.63 35.15
N SER A 190 10.73 -7.77 35.27
CA SER A 190 11.05 -8.78 36.30
C SER A 190 12.36 -9.54 36.08
N LYS A 191 12.96 -9.50 34.88
CA LYS A 191 14.21 -10.23 34.57
C LYS A 191 15.50 -9.41 34.75
N ARG A 192 15.44 -8.16 35.23
CA ARG A 192 16.65 -7.36 35.48
C ARG A 192 17.04 -7.36 36.96
N ARG A 193 18.04 -8.22 37.23
CA ARG A 193 19.10 -8.11 38.26
C ARG A 193 18.74 -8.47 39.70
N ARG A 194 19.05 -9.72 40.09
CA ARG A 194 19.72 -9.94 41.39
C ARG A 194 21.23 -9.76 41.13
N PRO A 195 21.93 -8.85 41.84
CA PRO A 195 23.39 -8.85 41.82
C PRO A 195 23.90 -10.18 42.37
N PRO A 196 25.01 -10.73 41.86
CA PRO A 196 25.64 -11.89 42.47
C PRO A 196 26.01 -11.51 43.92
N GLN A 197 25.44 -12.22 44.89
CA GLN A 197 25.85 -12.09 46.28
C GLN A 197 27.16 -12.84 46.47
N ARG A 198 28.19 -12.05 46.77
CA ARG A 198 29.52 -12.41 47.29
C ARG A 198 30.46 -13.18 46.37
#